data_AF-A0A0F9GFU9-F1
#
_entry.id   AF-A0A0F9GFU9-F1
#
_cell.length_a   1.000
_cell.length_b   1.000
_cell.length_c   1.000
_cell.angle_alpha   90.00
_cell.angle_beta   90.00
_cell.angle_gamma   90.00
#
_symmetry.space_group_name_H-M   'P 1'
#
loop_
_entity.id
_entity.type
_entity.pdbx_description
1 polymer ?
#
loop_
_entity_poly.entity_id
_entity_poly.type
_entity_poly.pdbx_seq_one_letter_code
_entity_poly.pdbx_strand_id
1 'polypeptide(L)'
;MNNFLNYPLYIFFGILPSILWLQFYLKKDARPEPKGMIVKIFFYGVFSTVPAILLETIFFEGTRQLSLSPIIIFYLNIFLGVALIEETLKFLVIKTKVLNNPEFDEPIDAMIYMIIAALGFAAAENLLILFPLQNPF
;
A
#
# COMPACT_ATOMS: atom_id res chain seq x y z
N MET A 1 -5.80 -8.70 -30.06
CA MET A 1 -7.28 -8.78 -30.14
C MET A 1 -7.78 -9.20 -28.76
N ASN A 2 -8.24 -8.40 -27.79
CA ASN A 2 -8.42 -6.96 -27.57
C ASN A 2 -7.82 -6.66 -26.18
N ASN A 3 -6.59 -6.14 -26.10
CA ASN A 3 -5.97 -5.83 -24.79
C ASN A 3 -6.80 -4.80 -24.01
N PHE A 4 -7.56 -3.94 -24.71
CA PHE A 4 -8.47 -2.97 -24.12
C PHE A 4 -9.60 -3.57 -23.27
N LEU A 5 -10.09 -4.78 -23.60
CA LEU A 5 -11.14 -5.44 -22.81
C LEU A 5 -10.62 -6.00 -21.49
N ASN A 6 -9.29 -6.15 -21.34
CA ASN A 6 -8.68 -6.68 -20.12
C ASN A 6 -8.41 -5.60 -19.07
N TYR A 7 -8.33 -4.31 -19.45
CA TYR A 7 -8.10 -3.22 -18.48
C TYR A 7 -9.17 -3.17 -17.37
N PRO A 8 -10.48 -3.24 -17.67
CA PRO A 8 -11.50 -3.29 -16.62
C PRO A 8 -11.33 -4.50 -15.70
N LEU A 9 -10.88 -5.63 -16.25
CA LEU A 9 -10.69 -6.87 -15.49
C LEU A 9 -9.49 -6.78 -14.54
N TYR A 10 -8.36 -6.21 -14.97
CA TYR A 10 -7.20 -5.97 -14.12
C TYR A 10 -7.47 -4.91 -13.04
N ILE A 11 -8.19 -3.84 -13.39
CA ILE A 11 -8.62 -2.83 -12.41
C ILE A 11 -9.51 -3.49 -11.36
N PHE A 12 -10.47 -4.30 -11.81
CA PHE A 12 -11.37 -5.04 -10.93
C PHE A 12 -10.58 -5.96 -9.99
N PHE A 13 -9.76 -6.86 -10.52
CA PHE A 13 -9.01 -7.81 -9.69
C PHE A 13 -7.91 -7.17 -8.84
N GLY A 14 -7.33 -6.05 -9.25
CA GLY A 14 -6.31 -5.35 -8.46
C GLY A 14 -6.89 -4.66 -7.23
N ILE A 15 -8.09 -4.09 -7.36
CA ILE A 15 -8.74 -3.32 -6.27
C ILE A 15 -9.65 -4.21 -5.42
N LEU A 16 -10.27 -5.24 -6.01
CA LEU A 16 -11.22 -6.13 -5.34
C LEU A 16 -10.76 -6.66 -3.97
N PRO A 17 -9.55 -7.26 -3.81
CA PRO A 17 -9.14 -7.78 -2.51
C PRO A 17 -9.08 -6.67 -1.45
N SER A 18 -8.55 -5.50 -1.80
CA SER A 18 -8.46 -4.37 -0.87
C SER A 18 -9.84 -3.89 -0.42
N ILE A 19 -10.82 -3.85 -1.32
CA ILE A 19 -12.19 -3.44 -0.99
C ILE A 19 -12.92 -4.51 -0.18
N LEU A 20 -12.74 -5.80 -0.48
CA LEU A 20 -13.34 -6.89 0.28
C LEU A 20 -12.85 -6.89 1.73
N TRP A 21 -11.54 -6.76 1.94
CA TRP A 21 -10.96 -6.67 3.27
C TRP A 21 -11.38 -5.38 3.99
N LEU A 22 -11.43 -4.25 3.30
CA LEU A 22 -11.91 -2.99 3.87
C LEU A 22 -13.34 -3.15 4.41
N GLN A 23 -14.24 -3.70 3.61
CA GLN A 23 -15.61 -3.97 4.03
C GLN A 23 -15.70 -4.97 5.19
N PHE A 24 -14.84 -5.98 5.20
CA PHE A 24 -14.79 -6.95 6.30
C PHE A 24 -14.40 -6.27 7.61
N TYR A 25 -13.34 -5.49 7.65
CA TYR A 25 -12.87 -4.83 8.87
C TYR A 25 -13.83 -3.75 9.36
N LEU A 26 -14.38 -2.93 8.46
CA LEU A 26 -15.38 -1.91 8.83
C LEU A 26 -16.68 -2.51 9.40
N LYS A 27 -17.01 -3.76 9.05
CA LYS A 27 -18.14 -4.49 9.66
C LYS A 27 -17.82 -5.09 11.03
N LYS A 28 -16.54 -5.25 11.36
CA LYS A 28 -16.08 -5.79 12.64
C LYS A 28 -15.84 -4.71 13.69
N ASP A 29 -15.70 -3.47 13.23
CA ASP A 29 -15.65 -2.31 14.07
C ASP A 29 -16.97 -2.09 14.84
N ALA A 30 -16.85 -1.93 16.16
CA ALA A 30 -17.98 -1.71 17.05
C ALA A 30 -18.45 -0.25 17.04
N ARG A 31 -17.56 0.69 16.72
CA ARG A 31 -17.86 2.12 16.56
C ARG A 31 -17.42 2.59 15.18
N PRO A 32 -18.34 2.55 14.19
CA PRO A 32 -17.99 2.83 12.82
C PRO A 32 -17.31 4.19 12.62
N GLU A 33 -16.12 4.15 12.06
CA GLU A 33 -15.35 5.33 11.69
C GLU A 33 -16.08 6.24 10.67
N PRO A 34 -15.85 7.56 10.69
CA PRO A 34 -16.44 8.47 9.73
C PRO A 34 -16.05 8.11 8.29
N LYS A 35 -17.06 7.95 7.42
CA LYS A 35 -16.85 7.59 5.99
C LYS A 35 -15.85 8.50 5.28
N GLY A 36 -15.87 9.80 5.59
CA GLY A 36 -14.93 10.77 5.03
C GLY A 36 -13.49 10.50 5.44
N MET A 37 -13.25 10.07 6.68
CA MET A 37 -11.92 9.74 7.18
C MET A 37 -11.43 8.42 6.59
N ILE A 38 -12.30 7.41 6.50
CA ILE A 38 -11.99 6.13 5.84
C ILE A 38 -11.49 6.37 4.41
N VAL A 39 -12.26 7.09 3.59
CA VAL A 39 -11.89 7.37 2.19
C VAL A 39 -10.58 8.16 2.13
N LYS A 40 -10.43 9.18 2.98
CA LYS A 40 -9.23 10.02 3.03
C LYS A 40 -7.98 9.20 3.36
N ILE A 41 -8.02 8.35 4.38
CA ILE A 41 -6.87 7.51 4.78
C ILE A 41 -6.56 6.44 3.73
N PHE A 42 -7.58 5.85 3.10
CA PHE A 42 -7.38 4.92 1.99
C PHE A 42 -6.60 5.56 0.84
N PHE A 43 -7.02 6.76 0.41
CA PHE A 43 -6.31 7.49 -0.65
C PHE A 43 -4.92 7.97 -0.21
N TYR A 44 -4.70 8.32 1.05
CA TYR A 44 -3.33 8.58 1.52
C TYR A 44 -2.43 7.35 1.42
N GLY A 45 -2.97 6.15 1.69
CA GLY A 45 -2.25 4.89 1.45
C GLY A 45 -1.93 4.66 -0.02
N VAL A 46 -2.89 4.92 -0.93
CA VAL A 46 -2.66 4.92 -2.38
C VAL A 46 -1.52 5.87 -2.75
N PHE A 47 -1.58 7.13 -2.28
CA PHE A 47 -0.58 8.13 -2.64
C PHE A 47 0.79 7.89 -2.01
N SER A 48 0.87 7.17 -0.89
CA SER A 48 2.16 6.83 -0.29
C SER A 48 2.95 5.79 -1.10
N THR A 49 2.35 5.13 -2.10
CA THR A 49 3.09 4.30 -3.06
C THR A 49 4.05 5.10 -3.94
N VAL A 50 3.71 6.36 -4.26
CA VAL A 50 4.54 7.22 -5.12
C VAL A 50 5.93 7.46 -4.51
N PRO A 51 6.06 7.93 -3.25
CA PRO A 51 7.37 8.03 -2.62
C PRO A 51 7.99 6.65 -2.34
N ALA A 52 7.21 5.58 -2.16
CA ALA A 52 7.75 4.23 -1.96
C ALA A 52 8.57 3.78 -3.17
N ILE A 53 7.97 3.83 -4.36
CA ILE A 53 8.62 3.47 -5.63
C ILE A 53 9.91 4.27 -5.83
N LEU A 54 9.88 5.58 -5.53
CA LEU A 54 11.07 6.43 -5.67
C LEU A 54 12.19 5.99 -4.72
N LEU A 55 11.86 5.79 -3.44
CA LEU A 55 12.83 5.41 -2.42
C LEU A 55 13.38 4.00 -2.64
N GLU A 56 12.54 3.05 -3.03
CA GLU A 56 12.93 1.68 -3.40
C GLU A 56 13.86 1.68 -4.62
N THR A 57 13.53 2.46 -5.66
CA THR A 57 14.38 2.58 -6.85
C THR A 57 15.77 3.09 -6.46
N ILE A 58 15.85 4.16 -5.66
CA ILE A 58 17.12 4.69 -5.16
C ILE A 58 17.87 3.63 -4.33
N PHE A 59 17.17 2.91 -3.47
CA PHE A 59 17.76 1.87 -2.63
C PHE A 59 18.34 0.73 -3.49
N PHE A 60 17.61 0.25 -4.49
CA PHE A 60 18.05 -0.83 -5.38
C PHE A 60 19.22 -0.42 -6.29
N GLU A 61 19.29 0.83 -6.74
CA GLU A 61 20.48 1.33 -7.44
C GLU A 61 21.70 1.38 -6.52
N GLY A 62 21.51 1.76 -5.26
CA GLY A 62 22.57 1.75 -4.25
C GLY A 62 23.08 0.34 -3.95
N THR A 63 22.18 -0.64 -3.76
CA THR A 63 22.59 -2.01 -3.46
C THR A 63 23.25 -2.71 -4.64
N ARG A 64 22.88 -2.38 -5.88
CA ARG A 64 23.52 -2.90 -7.10
C ARG A 64 25.01 -2.56 -7.22
N GLN A 65 25.45 -1.46 -6.61
CA GLN A 65 26.86 -1.04 -6.63
C GLN A 65 27.71 -1.74 -5.57
N LEU A 66 27.09 -2.48 -4.64
CA LEU A 66 27.80 -3.17 -3.57
C LEU A 66 28.39 -4.49 -4.08
N SER A 67 29.66 -4.73 -3.77
CA SER A 67 30.33 -6.01 -4.06
C SER A 67 30.03 -7.07 -3.00
N LEU A 68 28.74 -7.36 -2.78
CA LEU A 68 28.25 -8.39 -1.85
C LEU A 68 27.73 -9.61 -2.62
N SER A 69 27.54 -10.73 -1.92
CA SER A 69 26.97 -11.92 -2.54
C SER A 69 25.50 -11.68 -2.96
N PRO A 70 25.02 -12.31 -4.04
CA PRO A 70 23.64 -12.11 -4.53
C PRO A 70 22.57 -12.41 -3.48
N ILE A 71 22.81 -13.40 -2.62
CA ILE A 71 21.88 -13.77 -1.55
C ILE A 71 21.77 -12.67 -0.48
N ILE A 72 22.87 -12.00 -0.14
CA ILE A 72 22.86 -10.89 0.81
C ILE A 72 22.12 -9.69 0.20
N ILE A 73 22.39 -9.36 -1.07
CA ILE A 73 21.68 -8.28 -1.78
C ILE A 73 20.17 -8.55 -1.83
N PHE A 74 19.76 -9.78 -2.08
CA PHE A 74 18.34 -10.18 -2.08
C PHE A 74 17.67 -9.89 -0.73
N TYR A 75 18.27 -10.32 0.38
CA TYR A 75 17.71 -10.06 1.70
C TYR A 75 17.71 -8.57 2.07
N LEU A 76 18.76 -7.83 1.71
CA LEU A 76 18.80 -6.38 1.91
C LEU A 76 17.68 -5.68 1.15
N ASN A 77 17.47 -6.03 -0.11
CA ASN A 77 16.43 -5.44 -0.94
C ASN A 77 15.03 -5.75 -0.40
N ILE A 78 14.75 -6.98 0.02
CA ILE A 78 13.41 -7.32 0.52
C ILE A 78 13.13 -6.68 1.89
N PHE A 79 14.04 -6.81 2.84
CA PHE A 79 13.76 -6.35 4.21
C PHE A 79 13.95 -4.84 4.38
N LEU A 80 15.03 -4.29 3.85
CA LEU A 80 15.36 -2.87 4.03
C LEU A 80 14.92 -2.00 2.85
N GLY A 81 14.93 -2.55 1.64
CA GLY A 81 14.48 -1.84 0.44
C GLY A 81 12.96 -1.79 0.35
N VAL A 82 12.28 -2.93 0.40
CA VAL A 82 10.82 -2.99 0.25
C VAL A 82 10.13 -2.82 1.61
N ALA A 83 10.21 -3.84 2.48
CA ALA A 83 9.36 -3.91 3.67
C ALA A 83 9.53 -2.70 4.61
N LEU A 84 10.78 -2.29 4.89
CA LEU A 84 11.02 -1.14 5.76
C LEU A 84 10.50 0.16 5.16
N ILE A 85 10.72 0.40 3.86
CA ILE A 85 10.30 1.64 3.19
C ILE A 85 8.78 1.72 3.16
N GLU A 86 8.12 0.66 2.71
CA GLU A 86 6.66 0.61 2.62
C GLU A 86 5.99 0.77 3.99
N GLU A 87 6.41 0.00 5.00
CA GLU A 87 5.82 0.07 6.34
C GLU A 87 6.07 1.43 6.98
N THR A 88 7.25 2.02 6.78
CA THR A 88 7.54 3.37 7.28
C THR A 88 6.61 4.40 6.64
N LEU A 89 6.39 4.35 5.32
CA LEU A 89 5.52 5.28 4.62
C LEU A 89 4.05 5.12 5.02
N LYS A 90 3.56 3.88 5.15
CA LYS A 90 2.20 3.59 5.66
C LYS A 90 2.04 4.11 7.09
N PHE A 91 3.04 3.89 7.95
CA PHE A 91 3.03 4.44 9.30
C PHE A 91 3.02 5.98 9.33
N LEU A 92 3.77 6.63 8.45
CA LEU A 92 3.80 8.10 8.34
C LEU A 92 2.44 8.68 7.95
N VAL A 93 1.64 7.97 7.15
CA VAL A 93 0.24 8.37 6.88
C VAL A 93 -0.54 8.47 8.19
N ILE A 94 -0.47 7.45 9.04
CA ILE A 94 -1.20 7.44 10.32
C ILE A 94 -0.65 8.50 11.28
N LYS A 95 0.67 8.55 11.42
CA LYS A 95 1.35 9.50 12.29
C LYS A 95 0.97 10.95 11.98
N THR A 96 0.81 11.29 10.70
CA THR A 96 0.54 12.66 10.27
C THR A 96 -0.94 12.98 10.10
N LYS A 97 -1.81 12.00 9.79
CA LYS A 97 -3.22 12.25 9.44
C LYS A 97 -4.23 11.78 10.49
N VAL A 98 -3.84 10.90 11.40
CA VAL A 98 -4.75 10.25 12.36
C VAL A 98 -4.44 10.64 13.79
N LEU A 99 -3.18 10.62 14.24
CA LEU A 99 -2.84 10.79 15.66
C LEU A 99 -3.29 12.10 16.31
N ASN A 100 -3.46 13.17 15.54
CA ASN A 100 -3.93 14.47 16.03
C ASN A 100 -5.39 14.76 15.63
N ASN A 101 -6.12 13.76 15.12
CA ASN A 101 -7.48 13.91 14.65
C ASN A 101 -8.45 13.73 15.84
N PRO A 102 -9.47 14.60 16.01
CA PRO A 102 -10.47 14.43 17.05
C PRO A 102 -11.30 13.13 16.93
N GLU A 103 -11.38 12.55 15.73
CA GLU A 103 -12.05 11.26 15.48
C GLU A 103 -11.19 10.06 15.91
N PHE A 104 -9.94 10.27 16.32
CA PHE A 104 -9.11 9.24 16.95
C PHE A 104 -9.40 9.26 18.45
N ASP A 105 -10.39 8.48 18.90
CA ASP A 105 -10.89 8.50 20.27
C ASP A 105 -10.73 7.16 21.01
N GLU A 106 -10.43 6.07 20.29
CA GLU A 106 -10.13 4.76 20.86
C GLU A 106 -8.78 4.16 20.39
N PRO A 107 -8.13 3.33 21.23
CA PRO A 107 -6.91 2.64 20.81
C PRO A 107 -7.07 1.73 19.59
N ILE A 108 -8.29 1.21 19.36
CA ILE A 108 -8.57 0.29 18.24
C ILE A 108 -8.61 1.01 16.89
N ASP A 109 -8.99 2.29 16.87
CA ASP A 109 -9.03 3.15 15.69
C ASP A 109 -7.65 3.20 15.02
N ALA A 110 -6.58 3.20 15.81
CA ALA A 110 -5.21 3.15 15.29
C ALA A 110 -5.01 1.92 14.39
N MET A 111 -5.51 0.76 14.81
CA MET A 111 -5.44 -0.47 14.03
C MET A 111 -6.32 -0.38 12.79
N ILE A 112 -7.55 0.12 12.91
CA ILE A 112 -8.48 0.28 11.78
C ILE A 112 -7.89 1.22 10.73
N TYR A 113 -7.37 2.39 11.13
CA TYR A 113 -6.74 3.32 10.22
C TYR A 113 -5.45 2.79 9.58
N MET A 114 -4.63 2.04 10.32
CA MET A 114 -3.46 1.35 9.75
C MET A 114 -3.87 0.35 8.67
N ILE A 115 -4.91 -0.46 8.92
CA ILE A 115 -5.47 -1.40 7.94
C ILE A 115 -5.99 -0.64 6.72
N ILE A 116 -6.73 0.45 6.90
CA ILE A 116 -7.28 1.26 5.80
C ILE A 116 -6.15 1.82 4.92
N ALA A 117 -5.09 2.38 5.52
CA ALA A 117 -3.94 2.89 4.78
C ALA A 117 -3.21 1.76 4.03
N ALA A 118 -3.01 0.61 4.68
CA ALA A 118 -2.37 -0.55 4.06
C ALA A 118 -3.18 -1.11 2.88
N LEU A 119 -4.52 -1.16 2.99
CA LEU A 119 -5.39 -1.61 1.90
C LEU A 119 -5.37 -0.64 0.70
N GLY A 120 -5.27 0.66 0.97
CA GLY A 120 -5.07 1.67 -0.06
C GLY A 120 -3.74 1.50 -0.79
N PHE A 121 -2.66 1.30 -0.04
CA PHE A 121 -1.33 1.01 -0.58
C PHE A 121 -1.35 -0.25 -1.46
N ALA A 122 -1.89 -1.35 -0.93
CA ALA A 122 -1.99 -2.63 -1.63
C ALA A 122 -2.85 -2.54 -2.90
N ALA A 123 -3.92 -1.74 -2.90
CA ALA A 123 -4.74 -1.53 -4.09
C ALA A 123 -3.93 -0.90 -5.23
N ALA A 124 -3.09 0.08 -4.92
CA ALA A 124 -2.23 0.73 -5.89
C ALA A 124 -1.13 -0.21 -6.38
N GLU A 125 -0.46 -0.94 -5.48
CA GLU A 125 0.55 -1.94 -5.86
C GLU A 125 -0.02 -3.05 -6.76
N ASN A 126 -1.17 -3.61 -6.41
CA ASN A 126 -1.80 -4.65 -7.22
C ASN A 126 -2.07 -4.17 -8.66
N LEU A 127 -2.49 -2.91 -8.82
CA LEU A 127 -2.67 -2.31 -10.14
C LEU A 127 -1.33 -2.19 -10.89
N LEU A 128 -0.28 -1.70 -10.21
CA LEU A 128 1.06 -1.56 -10.78
C LEU A 128 1.66 -2.90 -11.19
N ILE A 129 1.34 -3.99 -10.49
CA ILE A 129 1.78 -5.35 -10.82
C ILE A 129 0.97 -5.93 -12.00
N LEU A 130 -0.34 -5.70 -12.05
CA LEU A 130 -1.22 -6.30 -13.06
C LEU A 130 -1.12 -5.64 -14.44
N PHE A 131 -0.86 -4.32 -14.52
CA PHE A 131 -0.77 -3.64 -15.83
C PHE A 131 0.39 -4.13 -16.72
N PRO A 132 1.62 -4.34 -16.21
CA PRO A 132 2.74 -4.89 -16.99
C PRO A 132 2.51 -6.32 -17.51
N LEU A 133 1.70 -7.15 -16.81
CA LEU A 133 1.39 -8.53 -17.25
C LEU A 133 0.63 -8.59 -18.59
N GLN A 134 0.18 -7.44 -19.10
CA GLN A 134 -0.47 -7.34 -20.40
C GLN A 134 0.50 -7.49 -21.58
N ASN A 135 1.80 -7.22 -21.39
CA ASN A 135 2.85 -7.41 -22.39
C ASN A 135 3.89 -8.41 -21.87
N PRO A 136 3.63 -9.73 -21.93
CA PRO A 136 4.61 -10.72 -21.48
C PRO A 136 5.85 -10.85 -22.37
N PHE A 137 6.02 -10.05 -23.42
CA PHE A 137 7.19 -10.03 -24.31
C PHE A 137 7.41 -8.63 -24.91
#